data_AF-A0A1Y3W2Z9-F1
#
_entry.id   AF-A0A1Y3W2Z9-F1
#
_cell.length_a   1.000
_cell.length_b   1.000
_cell.length_c   1.000
_cell.angle_alpha   90.00
_cell.angle_beta   90.00
_cell.angle_gamma   90.00
#
_symmetry.space_group_name_H-M   'P 1'
#
loop_
_entity.id
_entity.type
_entity.pdbx_description
1 polymer ?
#
loop_
_entity_poly.entity_id
_entity_poly.type
_entity_poly.pdbx_seq_one_letter_code
_entity_poly.pdbx_strand_id
1 'polypeptide(L)' 'MKNKIFKYIGLEVLLLLALMLCGTIVVKIFNVALKLQFESIGTTGFIAGLCAWLILLIGWGIKAAKAKRNK' A
#
# COMPACT_ATOMS: atom_id res chain seq x y z
N MET A 1 14.39 -19.07 -15.13
CA MET A 1 14.48 -18.03 -14.05
C MET A 1 13.76 -16.71 -14.37
N LYS A 2 13.62 -16.28 -15.64
CA LYS A 2 12.94 -15.01 -16.02
C LYS A 2 11.49 -14.84 -15.51
N ASN A 3 10.71 -15.92 -15.41
CA ASN A 3 9.29 -15.84 -15.00
C ASN A 3 9.05 -15.44 -13.53
N LYS A 4 9.99 -15.72 -12.62
CA LYS A 4 9.77 -15.45 -11.18
C LYS A 4 9.79 -13.96 -10.86
N ILE A 5 10.64 -13.20 -11.54
CA ILE A 5 10.78 -11.74 -11.35
C ILE A 5 9.54 -11.01 -11.90
N PHE A 6 9.07 -11.42 -13.08
CA PHE A 6 7.87 -10.83 -13.70
C PHE A 6 6.62 -11.07 -12.86
N LYS A 7 6.49 -12.26 -12.26
CA LYS A 7 5.39 -12.59 -11.36
C LYS A 7 5.42 -11.74 -10.08
N TYR A 8 6.61 -11.40 -9.59
CA TYR A 8 6.81 -10.54 -8.42
C TYR A 8 6.43 -9.09 -8.69
N ILE A 9 6.87 -8.56 -9.84
CA ILE A 9 6.51 -7.21 -10.30
C ILE A 9 5.01 -7.10 -10.51
N GLY A 10 4.38 -8.09 -11.17
CA GLY A 10 2.94 -8.12 -11.35
C GLY A 10 2.16 -8.17 -10.03
N LEU A 11 2.68 -8.91 -9.04
CA LEU A 11 2.08 -8.98 -7.71
C LEU A 11 2.23 -7.67 -6.94
N GLU A 12 3.37 -6.98 -7.05
CA GLU A 12 3.58 -5.64 -6.46
C GLU A 12 2.61 -4.61 -7.03
N VAL A 13 2.42 -4.60 -8.36
CA VAL A 13 1.46 -3.70 -9.02
C VAL A 13 0.01 -4.04 -8.60
N LEU A 14 -0.31 -5.32 -8.46
CA LEU A 14 -1.63 -5.74 -7.96
C LEU A 14 -1.83 -5.32 -6.50
N LEU A 15 -0.79 -5.43 -5.66
CA LEU A 15 -0.81 -5.00 -4.27
C LEU A 15 -1.01 -3.48 -4.17
N LEU A 16 -0.35 -2.72 -5.03
CA LEU A 16 -0.50 -1.26 -5.14
C LEU A 16 -1.96 -0.88 -5.42
N LEU A 17 -2.57 -1.51 -6.43
CA LEU A 17 -3.98 -1.27 -6.77
C LEU A 17 -4.92 -1.62 -5.62
N ALA A 18 -4.69 -2.76 -4.96
CA ALA A 18 -5.47 -3.17 -3.80
C ALA A 18 -5.35 -2.17 -2.64
N LEU A 19 -4.15 -1.64 -2.38
CA LEU A 19 -3.90 -0.64 -1.34
C LEU A 19 -4.58 0.70 -1.64
N MET A 20 -4.55 1.16 -2.90
CA MET A 20 -5.28 2.36 -3.32
C MET A 20 -6.79 2.20 -3.16
N LEU A 21 -7.35 1.06 -3.56
CA LEU A 21 -8.77 0.76 -3.39
C LEU A 21 -9.14 0.70 -1.90
N CYS A 22 -8.36 -0.01 -1.08
CA CYS A 22 -8.57 -0.07 0.37
C CYS A 22 -8.47 1.31 1.03
N GLY A 23 -7.46 2.12 0.69
CA GLY A 23 -7.31 3.48 1.21
C GLY A 23 -8.53 4.34 0.92
N THR A 24 -9.07 4.25 -0.30
CA THR A 24 -10.27 4.98 -0.72
C THR A 24 -11.53 4.49 -0.01
N ILE A 25 -11.68 3.17 0.17
CA ILE A 25 -12.81 2.58 0.92
C ILE A 25 -12.77 3.02 2.38
N VAL A 26 -11.60 2.96 3.03
CA VAL A 26 -11.43 3.37 4.43
C VAL A 26 -11.75 4.85 4.61
N VAL A 27 -11.23 5.74 3.76
CA VAL A 27 -11.55 7.17 3.83
C VAL A 27 -13.04 7.43 3.59
N LYS A 28 -13.68 6.66 2.69
CA LYS A 28 -15.13 6.75 2.47
C LYS A 28 -15.92 6.31 3.70
N ILE A 29 -15.52 5.21 4.35
CA ILE A 29 -16.15 4.74 5.60
C ILE A 29 -15.93 5.77 6.71
N PHE A 30 -14.73 6.31 6.86
CA PHE A 30 -14.43 7.35 7.85
C PHE A 30 -15.22 8.65 7.59
N ASN A 31 -15.36 9.06 6.32
CA ASN A 31 -16.19 10.20 5.97
C ASN A 31 -17.66 9.96 6.37
N VAL A 32 -18.23 8.81 6.01
CA VAL A 32 -19.64 8.50 6.34
C VAL A 32 -19.85 8.32 7.85
N ALA A 33 -18.96 7.60 8.53
CA ALA A 33 -19.10 7.25 9.94
C ALA A 33 -18.78 8.42 10.88
N LEU A 34 -17.81 9.26 10.53
CA LEU A 34 -17.35 10.38 11.37
C LEU A 34 -17.79 11.75 10.84
N LYS A 35 -18.55 11.80 9.72
CA LYS A 35 -18.92 13.04 9.00
C LYS A 35 -17.71 13.95 8.71
N LEU A 36 -16.53 13.36 8.51
CA LEU A 36 -15.33 14.11 8.16
C LEU A 36 -15.51 14.66 6.74
N GLN A 37 -15.72 15.97 6.60
CA GLN A 37 -15.86 16.67 5.31
C GLN A 37 -14.54 16.64 4.50
N PHE A 38 -14.11 15.45 4.08
CA PHE A 38 -12.99 15.30 3.17
C PHE A 38 -13.40 15.86 1.81
N GLU A 39 -12.81 16.99 1.46
CA GLU A 39 -13.06 17.72 0.21
C GLU A 39 -12.83 16.86 -1.04
N SER A 40 -11.94 15.86 -0.95
CA SER A 40 -11.79 14.85 -1.99
C SER A 40 -11.36 13.50 -1.43
N ILE A 41 -12.36 12.63 -1.19
CA ILE A 41 -12.21 11.24 -0.73
C ILE A 41 -11.24 10.45 -1.63
N GLY A 42 -11.26 10.75 -2.93
CA GLY A 42 -10.41 10.08 -3.92
C GLY A 42 -8.92 10.39 -3.73
N THR A 43 -8.53 11.67 -3.62
CA THR A 43 -7.12 12.03 -3.41
C THR A 43 -6.63 11.63 -2.03
N THR A 44 -7.45 11.78 -0.98
CA THR A 44 -7.07 11.35 0.37
C THR A 44 -6.91 9.83 0.45
N GLY A 45 -7.82 9.07 -0.17
CA GLY A 45 -7.73 7.61 -0.27
C GLY A 45 -6.51 7.13 -1.05
N PHE A 46 -6.20 7.81 -2.15
CA PHE A 46 -5.02 7.56 -2.96
C PHE A 46 -3.72 7.79 -2.18
N ILE A 47 -3.59 8.95 -1.52
CA ILE A 47 -2.42 9.28 -0.68
C ILE A 47 -2.24 8.25 0.44
N ALA A 48 -3.34 7.87 1.11
CA ALA A 48 -3.30 6.85 2.16
C ALA A 48 -2.80 5.49 1.64
N GLY A 49 -3.31 5.05 0.48
CA GLY A 49 -2.85 3.81 -0.17
C GLY A 49 -1.38 3.86 -0.58
N LEU A 50 -0.91 4.99 -1.11
CA LEU A 50 0.48 5.21 -1.52
C LEU A 50 1.43 5.24 -0.32
N CYS A 51 1.05 5.91 0.77
CA CYS A 51 1.81 5.90 2.03
C CYS A 51 1.92 4.48 2.61
N ALA A 52 0.82 3.74 2.65
CA ALA A 52 0.82 2.36 3.16
C ALA A 52 1.73 1.44 2.33
N TRP A 53 1.76 1.63 1.00
CA TRP A 53 2.65 0.89 0.12
C TRP A 53 4.14 1.21 0.37
N LEU A 54 4.49 2.50 0.53
CA LEU A 54 5.86 2.92 0.86
C LEU A 54 6.33 2.34 2.20
N ILE A 55 5.48 2.33 3.23
CA ILE A 55 5.80 1.75 4.54
C ILE A 55 6.06 0.25 4.42
N LEU A 56 5.27 -0.47 3.61
CA LEU A 56 5.48 -1.90 3.35
C LEU A 56 6.81 -2.18 2.65
N LEU A 57 7.18 -1.38 1.64
CA LEU A 57 8.47 -1.47 0.94
C LEU A 57 9.64 -1.26 1.92
N ILE A 58 9.56 -0.24 2.77
CA ILE A 58 10.58 0.04 3.79
C ILE A 58 10.65 -1.13 4.80
N GLY A 59 9.51 -1.62 5.27
CA GLY A 59 9.43 -2.75 6.19
C GLY A 59 10.04 -4.04 5.62
N TRP A 60 9.81 -4.31 4.33
CA TRP A 60 10.46 -5.42 3.62
C TRP A 60 11.97 -5.23 3.48
N GLY A 61 12.43 -4.02 3.17
CA GLY A 61 13.85 -3.68 3.14
C GLY A 61 14.54 -3.90 4.50
N ILE A 62 13.91 -3.48 5.60
CA ILE A 62 14.41 -3.70 6.96
C ILE A 62 14.44 -5.19 7.31
N LYS A 63 13.39 -5.94 6.95
CA LYS A 63 13.32 -7.39 7.19
C LYS A 63 14.41 -8.14 6.42
N ALA A 64 14.65 -7.76 5.16
CA ALA A 64 15.73 -8.31 4.34
C ALA A 64 17.11 -7.96 4.92
N ALA A 65 17.31 -6.74 5.41
CA ALA A 65 18.55 -6.33 6.07
C ALA A 65 18.79 -7.10 7.38
N LYS A 66 17.75 -7.31 8.21
CA LYS A 66 17.87 -8.15 9.42
C LYS A 66 18.13 -9.61 9.11
N ALA A 67 17.51 -10.18 8.08
CA ALA A 67 17.78 -11.55 7.64
C ALA A 67 19.22 -11.76 7.15
N LYS A 68 19.88 -10.70 6.64
CA LYS A 68 21.29 -10.72 6.23
C LYS A 68 22.28 -10.60 7.38
N ARG A 69 21.88 -10.00 8.51
CA ARG A 69 22.75 -9.81 9.70
C ARG A 69 22.74 -11.01 10.65
N ASN A 70 21.76 -11.90 10.55
CA ASN A 70 21.58 -13.08 11.39
C ASN A 70 22.04 -14.40 10.70
N LYS A 71 22.82 -14.27 9.64
CA LYS A 71 23.49 -15.35 8.90
C LYS A 71 25.00 -15.14 9.01
#